data_AF-A0A2N2JFE5-F1
#
_entry.id   AF-A0A2N2JFE5-F1
#
_cell.length_a   1.000
_cell.length_b   1.000
_cell.length_c   1.000
_cell.angle_alpha   90.00
_cell.angle_beta   90.00
_cell.angle_gamma   90.00
#
_symmetry.space_group_name_H-M   'P 1'
#
loop_
_entity.id
_entity.type
_entity.pdbx_description
1 polymer ?
#
loop_
_entity_poly.entity_id
_entity_poly.type
_entity_poly.pdbx_seq_one_letter_code
_entity_poly.pdbx_strand_id
1 'polypeptide(L)'
;MAQRIIGLDVGTWSVKAVVLESSLRRSTLVDYREHHIPSDASGGVIEGEVEASIAATLRGLDHDGITAAVSGTHVLMRELTLPFADDKRIQSILGFQLESVLPRPLDEVVFDYQVLRESEEGSVLLCSAVDRGKLDPWLSSLQAAGADPRVVTTTGLATAHLLTHLAVDTQERSVAFVDLGHRTTTVAIVRNGQVEAVRSISRGGHQLTQALARGLGLDYAEAEQLKHDGVRFDGYLPSGVAEAEHAQRAKVVARALEPLLREVRTTIHAHADRLGHPVMAAIAYGGTSLLPGVLDLMQRVLDMPVSPPATAGPLWEGHETPAGVLSSGVSATALALRSVADAARHQVNFRQGEHAYESDFTAIRSKLVGVGIFVLVLIALFFGRKYLEMKRLEGQQVQLAAELDTFSEEVFGTTFEGGEDPFQKFAMAESAVLNPPETLGQSLYPAMSAFKVFYDATEVLGNFNGNAAPADDSADPVELDPDAEGDAADDGKKVERKQVELTGFSADVKSLTQDFQTANMTGVGFDVPTIEGFRKKLAEHRCFRKVEQVGDTKPVRFGERQGWKEFSFKLEIKCGKPEEETATAPEPVTDGSGASDGGN
;
A
#
# COMPACT_ATOMS: atom_id res chain seq x y z
N MET A 1 12.43 6.65 8.33
CA MET A 1 13.02 7.84 8.98
C MET A 1 11.88 8.59 9.63
N ALA A 2 12.10 9.18 10.80
CA ALA A 2 11.10 10.05 11.39
C ALA A 2 11.03 11.35 10.56
N GLN A 3 9.83 11.86 10.31
CA GLN A 3 9.59 13.12 9.60
C GLN A 3 9.30 14.22 10.61
N ARG A 4 9.83 15.42 10.36
CA ARG A 4 9.53 16.61 11.15
C ARG A 4 8.46 17.42 10.45
N ILE A 5 7.29 17.52 11.08
CA ILE A 5 6.14 18.22 10.53
C ILE A 5 5.84 19.44 11.41
N ILE A 6 5.72 20.60 10.78
CA ILE A 6 5.30 21.83 11.45
C ILE A 6 3.80 21.98 11.30
N GLY A 7 3.09 22.11 12.42
CA GLY A 7 1.76 22.68 12.45
C GLY A 7 1.85 24.17 12.74
N LEU A 8 1.42 24.99 11.79
CA LEU A 8 1.48 26.45 11.83
C LEU A 8 0.07 27.03 12.00
N ASP A 9 -0.24 27.50 13.21
CA ASP A 9 -1.46 28.26 13.51
C ASP A 9 -1.17 29.76 13.45
N VAL A 10 -1.67 30.43 12.41
CA VAL A 10 -1.58 31.89 12.32
C VAL A 10 -2.88 32.50 12.83
N GLY A 11 -2.88 32.80 14.12
CA GLY A 11 -3.98 33.46 14.79
C GLY A 11 -4.02 34.96 14.51
N THR A 12 -4.98 35.63 15.15
CA THR A 12 -5.15 37.10 15.07
C THR A 12 -4.41 37.86 16.16
N TRP A 13 -3.74 37.14 17.06
CA TRP A 13 -2.98 37.70 18.19
C TRP A 13 -1.54 37.18 18.22
N SER A 14 -1.35 35.92 17.84
CA SER A 14 -0.03 35.30 17.81
C SER A 14 0.04 34.25 16.70
N VAL A 15 1.24 34.08 16.15
CA VAL A 15 1.63 32.96 15.30
C VAL A 15 2.23 31.88 16.17
N LYS A 16 1.78 30.63 15.98
CA LYS A 16 2.25 29.47 16.75
C LYS A 16 2.72 28.39 15.81
N ALA A 17 3.89 27.82 16.10
CA ALA A 17 4.42 26.66 15.43
C ALA A 17 4.66 25.53 16.43
N VAL A 18 4.15 24.35 16.11
CA VAL A 18 4.45 23.10 16.81
C VAL A 18 5.21 22.20 15.85
N VAL A 19 6.36 21.70 16.28
CA VAL A 19 7.14 20.71 15.54
C VAL A 19 6.89 19.34 16.14
N LEU A 20 6.34 18.44 15.34
CA LEU A 20 6.22 17.03 15.69
C LEU A 20 7.24 16.22 14.92
N GLU A 21 7.95 15.34 15.62
CA GLU A 21 8.70 14.27 14.98
C GLU A 21 7.83 13.02 14.96
N SER A 22 7.53 12.56 13.75
CA SER A 22 6.61 11.45 13.50
C SER A 22 7.32 10.26 12.88
N SER A 23 7.15 9.11 13.52
CA SER A 23 7.54 7.79 13.04
C SER A 23 6.30 6.94 12.74
N LEU A 24 6.48 5.78 12.10
CA LEU A 24 5.39 4.86 11.74
C LEU A 24 4.41 4.50 12.88
N ARG A 25 4.80 4.66 14.15
CA ARG A 25 3.98 4.27 15.30
C ARG A 25 3.82 5.34 16.38
N ARG A 26 4.54 6.46 16.27
CA ARG A 26 4.62 7.45 17.36
C ARG A 26 4.90 8.83 16.81
N SER A 27 4.16 9.82 17.30
CA SER A 27 4.46 11.24 17.15
C SER A 27 4.82 11.82 18.50
N THR A 28 5.89 12.62 18.55
CA THR A 28 6.35 13.30 19.77
C THR A 28 6.57 14.79 19.50
N LEU A 29 6.22 15.62 20.47
CA LEU A 29 6.53 17.06 20.44
C LEU A 29 8.04 17.27 20.50
N VAL A 30 8.59 18.08 19.58
CA VAL A 30 10.01 18.46 19.54
C VAL A 30 10.23 19.91 19.94
N ASP A 31 9.45 20.83 19.37
CA ASP A 31 9.58 22.26 19.62
C ASP A 31 8.20 22.94 19.58
N TYR A 32 8.08 24.03 20.33
CA TYR A 32 6.93 24.92 20.35
C TYR A 32 7.40 26.36 20.37
N ARG A 33 6.86 27.17 19.45
CA ARG A 33 7.15 28.59 19.37
C ARG A 33 5.87 29.38 19.22
N GLU A 34 5.83 30.52 19.90
CA GLU A 34 4.76 31.49 19.79
C GLU A 34 5.37 32.88 19.65
N HIS A 35 4.97 33.62 18.62
CA HIS A 35 5.30 35.02 18.45
C HIS A 35 4.03 35.85 18.41
N HIS A 36 3.98 36.87 19.26
CA HIS A 36 2.91 37.86 19.25
C HIS A 36 2.89 38.63 17.91
N ILE A 37 1.71 38.98 17.42
CA ILE A 37 1.52 39.85 16.27
C ILE A 37 1.25 41.26 16.81
N PRO A 38 2.18 42.22 16.64
CA PRO A 38 1.96 43.59 17.06
C PRO A 38 0.65 44.17 16.49
N SER A 39 -0.06 44.89 17.34
CA SER A 39 -1.31 45.57 16.99
C SER A 39 -1.21 47.07 17.26
N ASP A 40 -2.01 47.86 16.55
CA ASP A 40 -2.11 49.29 16.76
C ASP A 40 -2.84 49.64 18.08
N ALA A 41 -2.91 50.92 18.42
CA ALA A 41 -3.59 51.40 19.64
C ALA A 41 -5.09 51.06 19.71
N SER A 42 -5.71 50.65 18.60
CA SER A 42 -7.11 50.22 18.52
C SER A 42 -7.27 48.68 18.53
N GLY A 43 -6.16 47.94 18.58
CA GLY A 43 -6.13 46.49 18.46
C GLY A 43 -6.25 45.98 17.01
N GLY A 44 -6.03 46.85 16.03
CA GLY A 44 -5.95 46.53 14.61
C GLY A 44 -4.62 45.85 14.27
N VAL A 45 -4.64 44.99 13.24
CA VAL A 45 -3.42 44.36 12.72
C VAL A 45 -2.64 45.40 11.91
N ILE A 46 -1.35 45.56 12.21
CA ILE A 46 -0.45 46.44 11.46
C ILE A 46 0.03 45.70 10.20
N GLU A 47 0.10 46.41 9.07
CA GLU A 47 0.54 45.85 7.79
C GLU A 47 1.98 45.30 7.88
N GLY A 48 2.21 44.09 7.37
CA GLY A 48 3.52 43.42 7.36
C GLY A 48 3.90 42.69 8.66
N GLU A 49 3.23 42.99 9.78
CA GLU A 49 3.54 42.36 11.08
C GLU A 49 3.15 40.88 11.13
N VAL A 50 2.16 40.46 10.35
CA VAL A 50 1.78 39.04 10.25
C VAL A 50 2.92 38.25 9.60
N GLU A 51 3.42 38.71 8.45
CA GLU A 51 4.53 38.11 7.72
C GLU A 51 5.80 38.08 8.57
N ALA A 52 6.12 39.18 9.26
CA ALA A 52 7.27 39.27 10.15
C ALA A 52 7.18 38.27 11.32
N SER A 53 6.00 38.13 11.95
CA SER A 53 5.78 37.17 13.02
C SER A 53 5.79 35.72 12.54
N ILE A 54 5.33 35.43 11.32
CA ILE A 54 5.48 34.10 10.69
C ILE A 54 6.96 33.78 10.50
N ALA A 55 7.71 34.69 9.86
CA ALA A 55 9.14 34.50 9.60
C ALA A 55 9.95 34.35 10.89
N ALA A 56 9.62 35.11 11.93
CA ALA A 56 10.24 34.99 13.25
C ALA A 56 9.94 33.63 13.90
N THR A 57 8.70 33.16 13.81
CA THR A 57 8.28 31.87 14.38
C THR A 57 8.99 30.70 13.70
N LEU A 58 9.15 30.74 12.39
CA LEU A 58 9.76 29.67 11.61
C LEU A 58 11.29 29.70 11.58
N ARG A 59 11.92 30.79 12.04
CA ARG A 59 13.37 31.01 11.93
C ARG A 59 14.18 29.88 12.56
N GLY A 60 14.91 29.12 11.75
CA GLY A 60 15.78 28.05 12.22
C GLY A 60 15.05 26.80 12.70
N LEU A 61 13.76 26.63 12.36
CA LEU A 61 13.07 25.36 12.48
C LEU A 61 13.39 24.49 11.25
N ASP A 62 13.87 23.28 11.50
CA ASP A 62 14.09 22.25 10.47
C ASP A 62 12.82 21.42 10.30
N HIS A 63 12.39 21.18 9.06
CA HIS A 63 11.14 20.49 8.77
C HIS A 63 11.10 19.82 7.40
N ASP A 64 10.36 18.72 7.30
CA ASP A 64 10.04 18.02 6.05
C ASP A 64 8.72 18.53 5.41
N GLY A 65 7.92 19.31 6.16
CA GLY A 65 6.69 19.90 5.66
C GLY A 65 5.97 20.78 6.67
N ILE A 66 5.18 21.73 6.17
CA ILE A 66 4.35 22.64 6.95
C ILE A 66 2.88 22.35 6.67
N THR A 67 2.07 22.42 7.72
CA THR A 67 0.62 22.35 7.66
C THR A 67 0.04 23.57 8.31
N ALA A 68 -0.78 24.31 7.58
CA ALA A 68 -1.35 25.56 8.03
C ALA A 68 -2.88 25.53 8.01
N ALA A 69 -3.49 26.44 8.75
CA ALA A 69 -4.92 26.69 8.70
C ALA A 69 -5.22 28.03 8.04
N VAL A 70 -6.24 28.07 7.19
CA VAL A 70 -6.96 29.31 6.90
C VAL A 70 -8.00 29.54 8.00
N SER A 71 -8.35 30.81 8.26
CA SER A 71 -9.40 31.12 9.22
C SER A 71 -10.70 30.41 8.85
N GLY A 72 -11.26 29.64 9.78
CA GLY A 72 -12.52 28.95 9.57
C GLY A 72 -13.72 29.88 9.37
N THR A 73 -13.57 31.20 9.61
CA THR A 73 -14.59 32.20 9.27
C THR A 73 -14.60 32.58 7.78
N HIS A 74 -13.54 32.26 7.04
CA HIS A 74 -13.47 32.39 5.58
C HIS A 74 -13.94 31.13 4.85
N VAL A 75 -14.24 30.06 5.58
CA VAL A 75 -14.62 28.76 5.01
C VAL A 75 -16.10 28.52 5.25
N LEU A 76 -16.84 28.33 4.16
CA LEU A 76 -18.20 27.81 4.22
C LEU A 76 -18.14 26.29 4.35
N MET A 77 -18.81 25.75 5.35
CA MET A 77 -18.95 24.29 5.53
C MET A 77 -20.41 23.88 5.38
N ARG A 78 -20.67 22.88 4.54
CA ARG A 78 -22.00 22.33 4.27
C ARG A 78 -21.96 20.81 4.23
N GLU A 79 -22.94 20.19 4.86
CA GLU A 79 -23.15 18.77 4.69
C GLU A 79 -23.89 18.49 3.38
N LEU A 80 -23.43 17.47 2.66
CA LEU A 80 -24.03 16.98 1.43
C LEU A 80 -24.22 15.46 1.55
N THR A 81 -25.41 14.98 1.27
CA THR A 81 -25.72 13.54 1.26
C THR A 81 -25.79 13.05 -0.18
N LEU A 82 -25.04 12.00 -0.49
CA LEU A 82 -25.00 11.38 -1.81
C LEU A 82 -25.40 9.91 -1.72
N PRO A 83 -26.12 9.35 -2.71
CA PRO A 83 -26.59 7.96 -2.70
C PRO A 83 -25.52 6.97 -3.16
N PHE A 84 -24.24 7.28 -2.96
CA PHE A 84 -23.09 6.45 -3.31
C PHE A 84 -21.85 6.88 -2.53
N ALA A 85 -20.86 5.99 -2.48
CA ALA A 85 -19.60 6.19 -1.74
C ALA A 85 -18.34 6.18 -2.64
N ASP A 86 -18.47 5.88 -3.94
CA ASP A 86 -17.32 5.87 -4.85
C ASP A 86 -16.68 7.26 -4.96
N ASP A 87 -15.42 7.37 -4.56
CA ASP A 87 -14.69 8.63 -4.46
C ASP A 87 -14.56 9.36 -5.81
N LYS A 88 -14.30 8.64 -6.91
CA LYS A 88 -14.19 9.24 -8.25
C LYS A 88 -15.52 9.82 -8.70
N ARG A 89 -16.61 9.12 -8.39
CA ARG A 89 -17.96 9.59 -8.68
C ARG A 89 -18.35 10.78 -7.81
N ILE A 90 -17.94 10.81 -6.54
CA ILE A 90 -18.13 11.96 -5.65
C ILE A 90 -17.43 13.19 -6.25
N GLN A 91 -16.16 13.08 -6.61
CA GLN A 91 -15.38 14.19 -7.18
C GLN A 91 -16.00 14.74 -8.47
N SER A 92 -16.53 13.87 -9.35
CA SER A 92 -17.08 14.32 -10.64
C SER A 92 -18.40 15.09 -10.51
N ILE A 93 -19.18 14.85 -9.45
CA ILE A 93 -20.48 15.53 -9.26
C ILE A 93 -20.45 16.65 -8.21
N LEU A 94 -19.42 16.69 -7.36
CA LEU A 94 -19.39 17.57 -6.21
C LEU A 94 -19.52 19.05 -6.59
N GLY A 95 -18.83 19.48 -7.65
CA GLY A 95 -18.91 20.86 -8.14
C GLY A 95 -20.34 21.28 -8.47
N PHE A 96 -21.09 20.44 -9.20
CA PHE A 96 -22.49 20.71 -9.57
C PHE A 96 -23.41 20.76 -8.36
N GLN A 97 -23.20 19.90 -7.36
CA GLN A 97 -24.00 19.93 -6.13
C GLN A 97 -23.72 21.20 -5.32
N LEU A 98 -22.46 21.60 -5.24
CA LEU A 98 -22.04 22.78 -4.48
C LEU A 98 -22.49 24.09 -5.11
N GLU A 99 -22.58 24.17 -6.44
CA GLU A 99 -23.03 25.37 -7.14
C GLU A 99 -24.38 25.92 -6.62
N SER A 100 -25.29 25.02 -6.21
CA SER A 100 -26.60 25.39 -5.66
C SER A 100 -26.58 25.99 -4.25
N VAL A 101 -25.50 25.77 -3.49
CA VAL A 101 -25.38 26.17 -2.07
C VAL A 101 -24.28 27.19 -1.81
N LEU A 102 -23.38 27.41 -2.79
CA LEU A 102 -22.30 28.36 -2.69
C LEU A 102 -22.81 29.80 -2.86
N PRO A 103 -22.34 30.76 -2.03
CA PRO A 103 -22.68 32.17 -2.17
C PRO A 103 -21.90 32.86 -3.30
N ARG A 104 -21.01 32.13 -3.98
CA ARG A 104 -20.07 32.60 -5.01
C ARG A 104 -20.04 31.61 -6.18
N PRO A 105 -19.69 32.06 -7.39
CA PRO A 105 -19.39 31.18 -8.52
C PRO A 105 -18.33 30.13 -8.19
N LEU A 106 -18.40 28.97 -8.85
CA LEU A 106 -17.50 27.83 -8.58
C LEU A 106 -16.03 28.15 -8.91
N ASP A 107 -15.78 29.00 -9.91
CA ASP A 107 -14.45 29.43 -10.33
C ASP A 107 -13.81 30.46 -9.37
N GLU A 108 -14.60 31.13 -8.54
CA GLU A 108 -14.12 32.06 -7.49
C GLU A 108 -13.83 31.37 -6.15
N VAL A 109 -14.05 30.05 -6.05
CA VAL A 109 -13.86 29.31 -4.80
C VAL A 109 -12.93 28.13 -4.98
N VAL A 110 -12.21 27.79 -3.91
CA VAL A 110 -11.54 26.50 -3.76
C VAL A 110 -12.37 25.68 -2.80
N PHE A 111 -12.77 24.48 -3.22
CA PHE A 111 -13.58 23.60 -2.40
C PHE A 111 -12.99 22.21 -2.33
N ASP A 112 -13.27 21.54 -1.23
CA ASP A 112 -12.91 20.15 -1.02
C ASP A 112 -13.91 19.51 -0.05
N TYR A 113 -13.80 18.22 0.20
CA TYR A 113 -14.69 17.50 1.11
C TYR A 113 -13.94 16.56 2.05
N GLN A 114 -14.65 16.09 3.06
CA GLN A 114 -14.25 14.91 3.81
C GLN A 114 -15.48 14.04 4.07
N VAL A 115 -15.29 12.72 4.06
CA VAL A 115 -16.37 11.77 4.32
C VAL A 115 -16.64 11.73 5.83
N LEU A 116 -17.84 12.14 6.25
CA LEU A 116 -18.29 12.05 7.64
C LEU A 116 -18.80 10.65 7.94
N ARG A 117 -19.64 10.12 7.05
CA ARG A 117 -20.28 8.81 7.18
C ARG A 117 -20.37 8.14 5.83
N GLU A 118 -20.25 6.82 5.82
CA GLU A 118 -20.37 5.97 4.65
C GLU A 118 -21.22 4.76 5.03
N SER A 119 -22.17 4.40 4.19
CA SER A 119 -23.04 3.24 4.33
C SER A 119 -23.35 2.64 2.96
N GLU A 120 -24.03 1.49 2.93
CA GLU A 120 -24.53 0.90 1.68
C GLU A 120 -25.52 1.83 0.95
N GLU A 121 -26.18 2.73 1.68
CA GLU A 121 -27.14 3.70 1.15
C GLU A 121 -26.45 4.94 0.55
N GLY A 122 -25.15 5.14 0.82
CA GLY A 122 -24.36 6.23 0.27
C GLY A 122 -23.38 6.88 1.24
N SER A 123 -23.09 8.15 1.03
CA SER A 123 -22.12 8.91 1.82
C SER A 123 -22.68 10.25 2.29
N VAL A 124 -22.26 10.67 3.48
CA VAL A 124 -22.47 12.01 4.01
C VAL A 124 -21.14 12.72 4.04
N LEU A 125 -21.04 13.82 3.32
CA LEU A 125 -19.83 14.60 3.14
C LEU A 125 -19.91 15.91 3.91
N LEU A 126 -18.80 16.35 4.49
CA LEU A 126 -18.62 17.74 4.90
C LEU A 126 -17.83 18.46 3.81
N CYS A 127 -18.55 19.23 3.00
CA CYS A 127 -17.97 20.04 1.95
C CYS A 127 -17.51 21.37 2.54
N SER A 128 -16.29 21.76 2.23
CA SER A 128 -15.67 23.00 2.69
C SER A 128 -15.25 23.82 1.49
N ALA A 129 -15.66 25.08 1.44
CA ALA A 129 -15.33 25.99 0.35
C ALA A 129 -14.78 27.31 0.90
N VAL A 130 -13.69 27.79 0.32
CA VAL A 130 -13.04 29.06 0.66
C VAL A 130 -12.99 29.96 -0.57
N ASP A 131 -13.28 31.24 -0.36
CA ASP A 131 -13.16 32.28 -1.39
C ASP A 131 -11.70 32.44 -1.81
N ARG A 132 -11.40 32.38 -3.11
CA ARG A 132 -10.04 32.61 -3.66
C ARG A 132 -9.50 33.97 -3.28
N GLY A 133 -10.34 35.01 -3.26
CA GLY A 133 -9.98 36.34 -2.79
C GLY A 133 -9.58 36.41 -1.30
N LYS A 134 -9.80 35.33 -0.53
CA LYS A 134 -9.28 35.16 0.83
C LYS A 134 -8.11 34.19 0.90
N LEU A 135 -8.12 33.11 0.11
CA LEU A 135 -7.07 32.10 0.11
C LEU A 135 -5.78 32.61 -0.55
N ASP A 136 -5.85 33.30 -1.68
CA ASP A 136 -4.67 33.68 -2.46
C ASP A 136 -3.79 34.70 -1.74
N PRO A 137 -4.34 35.78 -1.15
CA PRO A 137 -3.54 36.71 -0.36
C PRO A 137 -2.96 36.04 0.89
N TRP A 138 -3.72 35.10 1.47
CA TRP A 138 -3.27 34.33 2.62
C TRP A 138 -2.06 33.44 2.31
N LEU A 139 -2.11 32.69 1.22
CA LEU A 139 -0.98 31.88 0.73
C LEU A 139 0.22 32.76 0.35
N SER A 140 -0.03 33.90 -0.29
CA SER A 140 1.02 34.85 -0.67
C SER A 140 1.75 35.41 0.56
N SER A 141 1.01 35.72 1.63
CA SER A 141 1.58 36.17 2.92
C SER A 141 2.47 35.10 3.55
N LEU A 142 2.02 33.84 3.57
CA LEU A 142 2.84 32.70 4.03
C LEU A 142 4.10 32.56 3.19
N GLN A 143 3.98 32.60 1.86
CA GLN A 143 5.12 32.47 0.95
C GLN A 143 6.14 33.60 1.14
N ALA A 144 5.69 34.84 1.29
CA ALA A 144 6.55 36.00 1.56
C ALA A 144 7.32 35.86 2.87
N ALA A 145 6.75 35.17 3.86
CA ALA A 145 7.38 34.85 5.13
C ALA A 145 8.27 33.58 5.10
N GLY A 146 8.44 32.95 3.93
CA GLY A 146 9.23 31.74 3.76
C GLY A 146 8.52 30.44 4.15
N ALA A 147 7.18 30.47 4.26
CA ALA A 147 6.37 29.30 4.56
C ALA A 147 5.61 28.82 3.31
N ASP A 148 5.83 27.56 2.91
CA ASP A 148 5.00 26.90 1.89
C ASP A 148 4.30 25.67 2.49
N PRO A 149 3.04 25.79 2.94
CA PRO A 149 2.32 24.68 3.52
C PRO A 149 1.95 23.64 2.45
N ARG A 150 2.27 22.37 2.72
CA ARG A 150 1.82 21.22 1.93
C ARG A 150 0.32 20.97 2.09
N VAL A 151 -0.20 21.24 3.28
CA VAL A 151 -1.61 21.07 3.60
C VAL A 151 -2.15 22.38 4.15
N VAL A 152 -3.27 22.83 3.58
CA VAL A 152 -4.03 23.98 4.09
C VAL A 152 -5.44 23.53 4.41
N THR A 153 -5.85 23.67 5.67
CA THR A 153 -7.18 23.24 6.14
C THR A 153 -7.75 24.28 7.12
N THR A 154 -8.62 23.89 8.04
CA THR A 154 -9.01 24.73 9.19
C THR A 154 -8.66 24.04 10.51
N THR A 155 -8.43 24.83 11.56
CA THR A 155 -8.11 24.30 12.91
C THR A 155 -9.19 23.35 13.44
N GLY A 156 -10.46 23.66 13.19
CA GLY A 156 -11.59 22.81 13.58
C GLY A 156 -11.55 21.43 12.92
N LEU A 157 -11.22 21.36 11.62
CA LEU A 157 -11.08 20.08 10.91
C LEU A 157 -9.84 19.30 11.34
N ALA A 158 -8.76 19.99 11.71
CA ALA A 158 -7.54 19.34 12.20
C ALA A 158 -7.73 18.67 13.57
N THR A 159 -8.65 19.17 14.38
CA THR A 159 -8.86 18.75 15.78
C THR A 159 -9.28 17.28 15.94
N ALA A 160 -9.85 16.64 14.92
CA ALA A 160 -10.22 15.22 14.95
C ALA A 160 -9.05 14.32 15.41
N HIS A 161 -7.86 14.58 14.88
CA HIS A 161 -6.67 13.79 15.15
C HIS A 161 -6.14 14.03 16.56
N LEU A 162 -6.42 15.17 17.17
CA LEU A 162 -6.00 15.42 18.54
C LEU A 162 -6.64 14.41 19.50
N LEU A 163 -7.92 14.08 19.29
CA LEU A 163 -8.65 13.16 20.16
C LEU A 163 -8.01 11.77 20.23
N THR A 164 -7.43 11.26 19.14
CA THR A 164 -6.77 9.94 19.11
C THR A 164 -5.45 9.92 19.90
N HIS A 165 -4.91 11.10 20.23
CA HIS A 165 -3.67 11.25 20.99
C HIS A 165 -3.89 11.76 22.43
N LEU A 166 -5.08 12.24 22.75
CA LEU A 166 -5.48 12.54 24.12
C LEU A 166 -5.95 11.24 24.80
N ALA A 167 -5.52 11.00 26.03
CA ALA A 167 -5.96 9.86 26.84
C ALA A 167 -7.41 10.04 27.35
N VAL A 168 -8.35 10.30 26.44
CA VAL A 168 -9.77 10.49 26.72
C VAL A 168 -10.52 9.25 26.26
N ASP A 169 -11.03 8.46 27.20
CA ASP A 169 -11.94 7.36 26.89
C ASP A 169 -13.29 7.93 26.48
N THR A 170 -13.51 8.05 25.17
CA THR A 170 -14.77 8.58 24.65
C THR A 170 -15.88 7.54 24.65
N GLN A 171 -15.59 6.24 24.74
CA GLN A 171 -16.61 5.16 24.63
C GLN A 171 -17.62 5.41 23.51
N GLU A 172 -17.13 5.80 22.33
CA GLU A 172 -17.96 6.19 21.18
C GLU A 172 -18.93 7.37 21.40
N ARG A 173 -18.67 8.26 22.36
CA ARG A 173 -19.45 9.49 22.57
C ARG A 173 -18.77 10.69 21.92
N SER A 174 -19.57 11.70 21.54
CA SER A 174 -19.07 12.93 20.94
C SER A 174 -18.51 13.86 22.01
N VAL A 175 -17.36 14.47 21.73
CA VAL A 175 -16.70 15.50 22.56
C VAL A 175 -16.63 16.79 21.75
N ALA A 176 -16.98 17.92 22.38
CA ALA A 176 -16.83 19.24 21.76
C ALA A 176 -15.45 19.82 22.07
N PHE A 177 -14.69 20.16 21.06
CA PHE A 177 -13.47 20.95 21.17
C PHE A 177 -13.83 22.42 20.92
N VAL A 178 -13.48 23.30 21.86
CA VAL A 178 -13.81 24.72 21.83
C VAL A 178 -12.52 25.54 21.90
N ASP A 179 -12.04 26.01 20.75
CA ASP A 179 -10.93 26.96 20.64
C ASP A 179 -11.43 28.38 20.88
N LEU A 180 -11.12 28.96 22.03
CA LEU A 180 -11.44 30.34 22.40
C LEU A 180 -10.27 31.28 22.04
N GLY A 181 -10.19 31.64 20.76
CA GLY A 181 -9.15 32.52 20.22
C GLY A 181 -9.36 34.01 20.56
N HIS A 182 -8.53 34.87 19.96
CA HIS A 182 -8.60 36.31 20.16
C HIS A 182 -9.79 36.94 19.41
N ARG A 183 -9.96 36.71 18.11
CA ARG A 183 -11.11 37.26 17.35
C ARG A 183 -12.18 36.22 17.00
N THR A 184 -11.82 34.95 17.03
CA THR A 184 -12.66 33.84 16.58
C THR A 184 -12.72 32.75 17.63
N THR A 185 -13.86 32.07 17.69
CA THR A 185 -14.05 30.84 18.47
C THR A 185 -14.42 29.71 17.52
N THR A 186 -13.74 28.58 17.62
CA THR A 186 -14.04 27.41 16.80
C THR A 186 -14.60 26.30 17.67
N VAL A 187 -15.76 25.76 17.28
CA VAL A 187 -16.39 24.60 17.91
C VAL A 187 -16.30 23.43 16.94
N ALA A 188 -15.57 22.39 17.30
CA ALA A 188 -15.47 21.14 16.54
C ALA A 188 -16.02 19.99 17.39
N ILE A 189 -17.01 19.28 16.89
CA ILE A 189 -17.58 18.12 17.57
C ILE A 189 -16.95 16.87 16.95
N VAL A 190 -16.32 16.06 17.78
CA VAL A 190 -15.52 14.91 17.35
C VAL A 190 -16.01 13.65 18.03
N ARG A 191 -16.13 12.56 17.28
CA ARG A 191 -16.49 11.22 17.75
C ARG A 191 -15.59 10.20 17.08
N ASN A 192 -14.98 9.28 17.84
CA ASN A 192 -14.11 8.22 17.31
C ASN A 192 -12.99 8.74 16.39
N GLY A 193 -12.37 9.87 16.76
CA GLY A 193 -11.32 10.51 15.95
C GLY A 193 -11.80 11.14 14.65
N GLN A 194 -13.12 11.26 14.43
CA GLN A 194 -13.72 11.87 13.25
C GLN A 194 -14.50 13.11 13.64
N VAL A 195 -14.35 14.18 12.85
CA VAL A 195 -15.16 15.38 13.00
C VAL A 195 -16.58 15.05 12.54
N GLU A 196 -17.58 15.37 13.36
CA GLU A 196 -19.00 15.28 12.98
C GLU A 196 -19.58 16.65 12.60
N ALA A 197 -19.07 17.73 13.19
CA ALA A 197 -19.47 19.11 12.88
C ALA A 197 -18.37 20.10 13.23
N VAL A 198 -18.26 21.19 12.46
CA VAL A 198 -17.39 22.34 12.78
C VAL A 198 -18.17 23.62 12.55
N ARG A 199 -18.00 24.57 13.48
CA ARG A 199 -18.51 25.92 13.32
C ARG A 199 -17.47 26.93 13.80
N SER A 200 -17.27 27.97 13.02
CA SER A 200 -16.46 29.13 13.39
C SER A 200 -17.37 30.29 13.75
N ILE A 201 -17.12 30.92 14.89
CA ILE A 201 -17.88 32.05 15.44
C ILE A 201 -16.94 33.26 15.46
N SER A 202 -17.35 34.39 14.88
CA SER A 202 -16.58 35.63 14.82
C SER A 202 -16.61 36.43 16.14
N ARG A 203 -16.40 35.74 17.28
CA ARG A 203 -16.25 36.31 18.63
C ARG A 203 -15.15 35.58 19.38
N GLY A 204 -14.38 36.30 20.18
CA GLY A 204 -13.31 35.78 21.03
C GLY A 204 -12.88 36.80 22.09
N GLY A 205 -11.63 36.71 22.55
CA GLY A 205 -11.06 37.59 23.57
C GLY A 205 -11.04 39.09 23.23
N HIS A 206 -11.04 39.47 21.96
CA HIS A 206 -11.07 40.86 21.49
C HIS A 206 -12.32 41.60 21.97
N GLN A 207 -13.47 40.94 21.94
CA GLN A 207 -14.73 41.54 22.43
C GLN A 207 -14.70 41.75 23.94
N LEU A 208 -13.97 40.91 24.68
CA LEU A 208 -13.76 41.08 26.12
C LEU A 208 -12.91 42.33 26.39
N THR A 209 -11.82 42.49 25.65
CA THR A 209 -10.93 43.65 25.72
C THR A 209 -11.69 44.94 25.40
N GLN A 210 -12.46 44.95 24.32
CA GLN A 210 -13.30 46.09 23.95
C GLN A 210 -14.37 46.41 25.01
N ALA A 211 -14.92 45.39 25.67
CA ALA A 211 -15.90 45.59 26.74
C ALA A 211 -15.24 46.19 28.00
N LEU A 212 -14.02 45.75 28.34
CA LEU A 212 -13.23 46.33 29.43
C LEU A 212 -12.84 47.78 29.13
N ALA A 213 -12.31 48.06 27.94
CA ALA A 213 -11.95 49.41 27.50
C ALA A 213 -13.13 50.37 27.63
N ARG A 214 -14.29 50.02 27.07
CA ARG A 214 -15.52 50.84 27.18
C ARG A 214 -16.08 50.91 28.60
N GLY A 215 -16.07 49.79 29.33
CA GLY A 215 -16.67 49.68 30.65
C GLY A 215 -15.89 50.41 31.74
N LEU A 216 -14.57 50.60 31.54
CA LEU A 216 -13.65 51.21 32.50
C LEU A 216 -13.01 52.50 32.00
N GLY A 217 -13.26 52.91 30.74
CA GLY A 217 -12.69 54.12 30.14
C GLY A 217 -11.18 54.03 29.88
N LEU A 218 -10.68 52.82 29.59
CA LEU A 218 -9.27 52.54 29.30
C LEU A 218 -8.99 52.55 27.80
N ASP A 219 -7.72 52.71 27.43
CA ASP A 219 -7.31 52.40 26.06
C ASP A 219 -7.33 50.87 25.80
N TYR A 220 -7.18 50.47 24.54
CA TYR A 220 -7.24 49.04 24.19
C TYR A 220 -6.07 48.25 24.78
N ALA A 221 -4.86 48.82 24.82
CA ALA A 221 -3.66 48.13 25.28
C ALA A 221 -3.70 47.91 26.80
N GLU A 222 -4.09 48.94 27.55
CA GLU A 222 -4.36 48.89 28.99
C GLU A 222 -5.48 47.89 29.29
N ALA A 223 -6.56 47.89 28.51
CA ALA A 223 -7.65 46.93 28.67
C ALA A 223 -7.22 45.49 28.37
N GLU A 224 -6.35 45.28 27.38
CA GLU A 224 -5.82 43.96 27.04
C GLU A 224 -4.93 43.45 28.17
N GLN A 225 -4.01 44.29 28.65
CA GLN A 225 -3.17 43.94 29.79
C GLN A 225 -4.01 43.65 31.05
N LEU A 226 -5.01 44.49 31.33
CA LEU A 226 -5.92 44.28 32.44
C LEU A 226 -6.73 42.98 32.31
N LYS A 227 -7.10 42.58 31.09
CA LYS A 227 -7.77 41.31 30.83
C LYS A 227 -6.91 40.12 31.24
N HIS A 228 -5.62 40.14 30.93
CA HIS A 228 -4.68 39.06 31.28
C HIS A 228 -4.34 39.04 32.77
N ASP A 229 -4.06 40.21 33.36
CA ASP A 229 -3.48 40.29 34.71
C ASP A 229 -4.54 40.47 35.81
N GLY A 230 -5.69 41.05 35.48
CA GLY A 230 -6.62 41.65 36.44
C GLY A 230 -8.05 41.13 36.42
N VAL A 231 -8.36 40.12 35.59
CA VAL A 231 -9.69 39.49 35.50
C VAL A 231 -9.65 38.08 36.07
N ARG A 232 -10.53 37.80 37.03
CA ARG A 232 -10.72 36.46 37.61
C ARG A 232 -12.21 36.25 37.85
N PHE A 233 -12.71 35.05 37.56
CA PHE A 233 -14.09 34.66 37.86
C PHE A 233 -14.13 33.86 39.17
N ASP A 234 -13.78 34.49 40.28
CA ASP A 234 -13.99 33.92 41.61
C ASP A 234 -15.45 34.13 42.02
N GLY A 235 -16.16 33.03 42.34
CA GLY A 235 -17.59 33.03 42.65
C GLY A 235 -17.99 33.70 43.97
N TYR A 236 -17.28 34.73 44.43
CA TYR A 236 -17.46 35.36 45.74
C TYR A 236 -18.12 36.75 45.67
N LEU A 237 -18.96 37.03 46.67
CA LEU A 237 -19.52 38.36 46.95
C LEU A 237 -18.38 39.28 47.44
N PRO A 238 -18.12 40.43 46.81
CA PRO A 238 -16.98 41.28 47.15
C PRO A 238 -17.12 41.95 48.53
N SER A 239 -16.05 41.91 49.32
CA SER A 239 -15.87 42.59 50.61
C SER A 239 -14.65 43.53 50.56
N GLY A 240 -14.87 44.79 50.17
CA GLY A 240 -13.82 45.82 50.11
C GLY A 240 -13.65 46.43 48.71
N VAL A 241 -12.86 47.49 48.58
CA VAL A 241 -12.72 48.27 47.32
C VAL A 241 -11.99 47.47 46.24
N ALA A 242 -10.88 46.81 46.57
CA ALA A 242 -10.14 45.97 45.63
C ALA A 242 -10.97 44.78 45.13
N GLU A 243 -11.73 44.15 46.03
CA GLU A 243 -12.65 43.07 45.68
C GLU A 243 -13.84 43.59 44.86
N ALA A 244 -14.34 44.80 45.12
CA ALA A 244 -15.39 45.43 44.32
C ALA A 244 -14.92 45.77 42.90
N GLU A 245 -13.69 46.27 42.74
CA GLU A 245 -13.10 46.49 41.41
C GLU A 245 -12.90 45.17 40.65
N HIS A 246 -12.39 44.12 41.32
CA HIS A 246 -12.28 42.79 40.72
C HIS A 246 -13.65 42.24 40.30
N ALA A 247 -14.65 42.32 41.17
CA ALA A 247 -16.02 41.90 40.85
C ALA A 247 -16.62 42.71 39.70
N GLN A 248 -16.33 44.01 39.61
CA GLN A 248 -16.75 44.84 38.48
C GLN A 248 -16.09 44.38 37.17
N ARG A 249 -14.78 44.15 37.16
CA ARG A 249 -14.04 43.64 35.99
C ARG A 249 -14.60 42.28 35.55
N ALA A 250 -14.74 41.34 36.47
CA ALA A 250 -15.30 40.01 36.22
C ALA A 250 -16.73 40.10 35.64
N LYS A 251 -17.57 40.99 36.19
CA LYS A 251 -18.94 41.22 35.70
C LYS A 251 -18.97 41.78 34.28
N VAL A 252 -18.07 42.72 33.94
CA VAL A 252 -17.96 43.26 32.58
C VAL A 252 -17.59 42.15 31.60
N VAL A 253 -16.57 41.35 31.92
CA VAL A 253 -16.11 40.26 31.06
C VAL A 253 -17.16 39.14 30.96
N ALA A 254 -17.82 38.75 32.06
CA ALA A 254 -18.88 37.75 32.05
C ALA A 254 -20.02 38.12 31.08
N ARG A 255 -20.47 39.39 31.13
CA ARG A 255 -21.50 39.91 30.23
C ARG A 255 -21.05 39.93 28.78
N ALA A 256 -19.79 40.23 28.53
CA ALA A 256 -19.22 40.23 27.19
C ALA A 256 -19.04 38.81 26.63
N LEU A 257 -18.83 37.82 27.50
CA LEU A 257 -18.65 36.41 27.14
C LEU A 257 -20.00 35.68 26.92
N GLU A 258 -21.07 36.12 27.59
CA GLU A 258 -22.38 35.47 27.53
C GLU A 258 -22.92 35.23 26.10
N PRO A 259 -22.86 36.20 25.16
CA PRO A 259 -23.29 35.96 23.78
C PRO A 259 -22.47 34.86 23.09
N LEU A 260 -21.15 34.81 23.33
CA LEU A 260 -20.29 33.77 22.77
C LEU A 260 -20.65 32.40 23.33
N LEU A 261 -20.79 32.26 24.66
CA LEU A 261 -21.15 30.97 25.27
C LEU A 261 -22.54 30.50 24.84
N ARG A 262 -23.47 31.43 24.61
CA ARG A 262 -24.79 31.10 24.04
C ARG A 262 -24.66 30.53 22.64
N GLU A 263 -23.83 31.12 21.78
CA GLU A 263 -23.58 30.61 20.43
C GLU A 263 -22.89 29.23 20.44
N VAL A 264 -21.92 29.02 21.34
CA VAL A 264 -21.30 27.70 21.55
C VAL A 264 -22.35 26.68 21.99
N ARG A 265 -23.16 27.01 23.00
CA ARG A 265 -24.24 26.15 23.49
C ARG A 265 -25.24 25.80 22.40
N THR A 266 -25.69 26.78 21.62
CA THR A 266 -26.61 26.55 20.50
C THR A 266 -26.00 25.62 19.45
N THR A 267 -24.70 25.72 19.19
CA THR A 267 -23.99 24.84 18.25
C THR A 267 -23.98 23.39 18.73
N ILE A 268 -23.65 23.19 20.01
CA ILE A 268 -23.62 21.86 20.63
C ILE A 268 -25.01 21.21 20.65
N HIS A 269 -26.05 21.95 21.05
CA HIS A 269 -27.42 21.43 21.07
C HIS A 269 -27.96 21.14 19.68
N ALA A 270 -27.77 22.05 18.72
CA ALA A 270 -28.22 21.83 17.34
C ALA A 270 -27.60 20.57 16.72
N HIS A 271 -26.36 20.23 17.11
CA HIS A 271 -25.73 18.98 16.70
C HIS A 271 -26.35 17.76 17.38
N ALA A 272 -26.52 17.80 18.70
CA ALA A 272 -27.10 16.71 19.47
C ALA A 272 -28.53 16.38 19.00
N ASP A 273 -29.34 17.41 18.75
CA ASP A 273 -30.71 17.27 18.24
C ASP A 273 -30.75 16.63 16.85
N ARG A 274 -29.78 16.97 15.99
CA ARG A 274 -29.71 16.51 14.60
C ARG A 274 -29.24 15.06 14.47
N LEU A 275 -28.23 14.64 15.24
CA LEU A 275 -27.68 13.27 15.17
C LEU A 275 -28.31 12.30 16.17
N GLY A 276 -29.13 12.79 17.11
CA GLY A 276 -29.85 11.95 18.06
C GLY A 276 -28.98 11.38 19.19
N HIS A 277 -27.79 11.92 19.41
CA HIS A 277 -26.92 11.54 20.54
C HIS A 277 -26.27 12.76 21.20
N PRO A 278 -26.10 12.76 22.53
CA PRO A 278 -25.57 13.91 23.25
C PRO A 278 -24.06 14.07 23.06
N VAL A 279 -23.59 15.31 23.22
CA VAL A 279 -22.17 15.62 23.43
C VAL A 279 -21.86 15.47 24.91
N MET A 280 -20.88 14.63 25.25
CA MET A 280 -20.64 14.23 26.65
C MET A 280 -19.93 15.29 27.50
N ALA A 281 -19.02 16.04 26.87
CA ALA A 281 -18.15 16.99 27.53
C ALA A 281 -17.59 17.97 26.48
N ALA A 282 -17.05 19.09 26.97
CA ALA A 282 -16.28 20.02 26.15
C ALA A 282 -14.83 20.11 26.63
N ILE A 283 -13.91 20.09 25.67
CA ILE A 283 -12.49 20.40 25.87
C ILE A 283 -12.27 21.81 25.36
N ALA A 284 -11.98 22.74 26.26
CA ALA A 284 -11.77 24.15 25.93
C ALA A 284 -10.28 24.51 25.96
N TYR A 285 -9.83 25.24 24.94
CA TYR A 285 -8.46 25.70 24.80
C TYR A 285 -8.43 27.06 24.09
N GLY A 286 -7.24 27.57 23.78
CA GLY A 286 -7.05 28.89 23.18
C GLY A 286 -6.74 29.98 24.21
N GLY A 287 -6.24 31.12 23.76
CA GLY A 287 -5.74 32.17 24.65
C GLY A 287 -6.80 32.71 25.62
N THR A 288 -8.08 32.75 25.23
CA THR A 288 -9.15 33.24 26.11
C THR A 288 -9.57 32.19 27.15
N SER A 289 -9.32 30.89 26.92
CA SER A 289 -9.60 29.84 27.90
C SER A 289 -8.67 29.88 29.10
N LEU A 290 -7.58 30.65 29.02
CA LEU A 290 -6.61 30.87 30.10
C LEU A 290 -7.12 31.82 31.19
N LEU A 291 -8.21 32.56 30.94
CA LEU A 291 -8.77 33.47 31.93
C LEU A 291 -9.19 32.70 33.18
N PRO A 292 -8.67 33.05 34.38
CA PRO A 292 -8.96 32.30 35.60
C PRO A 292 -10.48 32.19 35.88
N GLY A 293 -10.98 30.95 36.01
CA GLY A 293 -12.39 30.65 36.27
C GLY A 293 -13.31 30.70 35.04
N VAL A 294 -12.78 30.93 33.83
CA VAL A 294 -13.60 30.92 32.60
C VAL A 294 -14.15 29.53 32.29
N LEU A 295 -13.40 28.47 32.56
CA LEU A 295 -13.86 27.10 32.36
C LEU A 295 -15.02 26.75 33.30
N ASP A 296 -14.98 27.21 34.56
CA ASP A 296 -16.08 27.05 35.51
C ASP A 296 -17.33 27.83 35.08
N LEU A 297 -17.15 29.02 34.49
CA LEU A 297 -18.25 29.77 33.88
C LEU A 297 -18.82 29.02 32.67
N MET A 298 -17.97 28.48 31.78
CA MET A 298 -18.42 27.67 30.65
C MET A 298 -19.20 26.45 31.11
N GLN A 299 -18.70 25.70 32.09
CA GLN A 299 -19.37 24.53 32.64
C GLN A 299 -20.79 24.87 33.13
N ARG A 300 -20.96 25.99 33.83
CA ARG A 300 -22.28 26.47 34.28
C ARG A 300 -23.22 26.88 33.13
N VAL A 301 -22.69 27.51 32.09
CA VAL A 301 -23.52 28.03 30.97
C VAL A 301 -23.87 26.94 29.96
N LEU A 302 -22.94 26.02 29.71
CA LEU A 302 -23.09 24.89 28.81
C LEU A 302 -23.84 23.71 29.46
N ASP A 303 -23.92 23.68 30.79
CA ASP A 303 -24.53 22.60 31.57
C ASP A 303 -23.91 21.22 31.27
N MET A 304 -22.58 21.20 31.14
CA MET A 304 -21.81 19.99 30.84
C MET A 304 -20.38 20.10 31.37
N PRO A 305 -19.66 18.98 31.60
CA PRO A 305 -18.27 19.01 32.01
C PRO A 305 -17.40 19.77 30.99
N VAL A 306 -16.59 20.72 31.48
CA VAL A 306 -15.63 21.46 30.67
C VAL A 306 -14.25 21.30 31.27
N SER A 307 -13.27 20.87 30.47
CA SER A 307 -11.89 20.68 30.92
C SER A 307 -10.89 21.28 29.92
N PRO A 308 -9.67 21.61 30.36
CA PRO A 308 -8.57 21.83 29.42
C PRO A 308 -8.19 20.52 28.70
N PRO A 309 -7.37 20.58 27.64
CA PRO A 309 -6.81 19.39 26.99
C PRO A 309 -5.99 18.54 27.96
N ALA A 310 -6.06 17.22 27.79
CA ALA A 310 -5.29 16.30 28.62
C ALA A 310 -3.78 16.42 28.36
N THR A 311 -3.01 16.45 29.44
CA THR A 311 -1.54 16.57 29.43
C THR A 311 -0.83 15.22 29.46
N ALA A 312 -1.58 14.13 29.63
CA ALA A 312 -1.08 12.76 29.62
C ALA A 312 -1.34 12.13 28.25
N GLY A 313 -0.30 11.53 27.66
CA GLY A 313 -0.41 10.82 26.39
C GLY A 313 0.95 10.65 25.70
N PRO A 314 1.02 9.75 24.71
CA PRO A 314 2.27 9.43 23.99
C PRO A 314 2.86 10.63 23.25
N LEU A 315 2.04 11.64 22.94
CA LEU A 315 2.47 12.88 22.29
C LEU A 315 3.42 13.71 23.17
N TRP A 316 3.24 13.60 24.49
CA TRP A 316 3.92 14.37 25.52
C TRP A 316 5.03 13.56 26.23
N GLU A 317 5.21 12.28 25.89
CA GLU A 317 6.21 11.42 26.51
C GLU A 317 7.63 11.94 26.29
N GLY A 318 8.40 12.12 27.38
CA GLY A 318 9.82 12.45 27.32
C GLY A 318 10.15 13.95 27.28
N HIS A 319 9.15 14.83 27.26
CA HIS A 319 9.33 16.28 27.27
C HIS A 319 8.45 16.93 28.34
N GLU A 320 8.97 17.94 29.06
CA GLU A 320 8.10 18.84 29.83
C GLU A 320 7.19 19.53 28.83
N THR A 321 5.87 19.32 28.95
CA THR A 321 4.90 20.01 28.11
C THR A 321 4.98 21.50 28.43
N PRO A 322 5.40 22.36 27.48
CA PRO A 322 5.42 23.78 27.74
C PRO A 322 3.99 24.22 28.05
N ALA A 323 3.79 24.98 29.13
CA ALA A 323 2.46 25.48 29.51
C ALA A 323 1.75 26.21 28.35
N GLY A 324 2.51 26.81 27.43
CA GLY A 324 2.01 27.42 26.20
C GLY A 324 1.38 26.43 25.21
N VAL A 325 1.93 25.21 25.06
CA VAL A 325 1.37 24.20 24.14
C VAL A 325 -0.01 23.74 24.61
N LEU A 326 -0.15 23.52 25.92
CA LEU A 326 -1.37 23.01 26.54
C LEU A 326 -2.52 24.02 26.54
N SER A 327 -2.21 25.29 26.28
CA SER A 327 -3.17 26.39 26.32
C SER A 327 -3.44 26.95 24.94
N SER A 328 -2.41 27.51 24.28
CA SER A 328 -2.53 28.22 23.01
C SER A 328 -2.02 27.39 21.82
N GLY A 329 -1.09 26.46 22.03
CA GLY A 329 -0.48 25.62 20.97
C GLY A 329 -1.29 24.40 20.51
N VAL A 330 -2.49 24.18 21.06
CA VAL A 330 -3.34 23.02 20.76
C VAL A 330 -3.76 22.98 19.27
N SER A 331 -4.14 24.11 18.70
CA SER A 331 -4.50 24.23 17.28
C SER A 331 -3.33 23.91 16.36
N ALA A 332 -2.14 24.43 16.67
CA ALA A 332 -0.90 24.11 15.97
C ALA A 332 -0.56 22.61 16.08
N THR A 333 -0.76 22.02 17.26
CA THR A 333 -0.55 20.58 17.48
C THR A 333 -1.49 19.74 16.62
N ALA A 334 -2.77 20.10 16.59
CA ALA A 334 -3.76 19.43 15.73
C ALA A 334 -3.40 19.53 14.25
N LEU A 335 -2.89 20.68 13.80
CA LEU A 335 -2.41 20.88 12.43
C LEU A 335 -1.18 20.03 12.10
N ALA A 336 -0.25 19.86 13.03
CA ALA A 336 0.89 18.96 12.80
C ALA A 336 0.43 17.49 12.68
N LEU A 337 -0.46 17.07 13.58
CA LEU A 337 -1.03 15.71 13.58
C LEU A 337 -1.85 15.41 12.32
N ARG A 338 -2.53 16.42 11.75
CA ARG A 338 -3.28 16.30 10.50
C ARG A 338 -2.46 15.73 9.35
N SER A 339 -1.17 16.06 9.28
CA SER A 339 -0.29 15.58 8.20
C SER A 339 0.42 14.27 8.50
N VAL A 340 0.36 13.81 9.75
CA VAL A 340 0.83 12.49 10.16
C VAL A 340 -0.26 11.44 10.00
N ALA A 341 -1.53 11.86 10.15
CA ALA A 341 -2.67 10.97 10.17
C ALA A 341 -2.81 10.14 8.89
N ASP A 342 -3.37 8.93 9.08
CA ASP A 342 -3.47 7.92 8.04
C ASP A 342 -4.26 8.44 6.83
N ALA A 343 -3.69 8.25 5.64
CA ALA A 343 -4.25 8.72 4.36
C ALA A 343 -5.48 7.91 3.90
N ALA A 344 -6.01 7.04 4.75
CA ALA A 344 -7.08 6.09 4.44
C ALA A 344 -8.42 6.77 4.09
N ARG A 345 -8.61 8.04 4.46
CA ARG A 345 -9.83 8.80 4.12
C ARG A 345 -9.48 10.15 3.51
N HIS A 346 -10.27 10.55 2.52
CA HIS A 346 -10.15 11.86 1.90
C HIS A 346 -10.45 12.96 2.93
N GLN A 347 -9.56 13.94 2.99
CA GLN A 347 -9.55 14.99 4.00
C GLN A 347 -9.34 16.35 3.33
N VAL A 348 -10.14 17.33 3.75
CA VAL A 348 -10.10 18.71 3.21
C VAL A 348 -8.68 19.28 3.16
N ASN A 349 -8.20 19.55 1.95
CA ASN A 349 -6.98 20.29 1.69
C ASN A 349 -7.25 21.33 0.60
N PHE A 350 -7.05 22.61 0.92
CA PHE A 350 -7.22 23.71 -0.03
C PHE A 350 -6.01 23.91 -0.95
N ARG A 351 -4.92 23.14 -0.78
CA ARG A 351 -3.80 23.11 -1.74
C ARG A 351 -4.14 22.24 -2.95
N GLN A 352 -5.07 22.72 -3.79
CA GLN A 352 -5.55 22.04 -5.00
C GLN A 352 -5.48 22.93 -6.24
N GLY A 353 -5.51 22.30 -7.42
CA GLY A 353 -5.50 23.00 -8.71
C GLY A 353 -4.27 23.89 -8.85
N GLU A 354 -4.49 25.18 -9.11
CA GLU A 354 -3.44 26.21 -9.20
C GLU A 354 -2.71 26.45 -7.87
N HIS A 355 -3.36 26.09 -6.75
CA HIS A 355 -2.77 26.13 -5.41
C HIS A 355 -2.22 24.77 -4.99
N ALA A 356 -2.01 23.82 -5.91
CA ALA A 356 -1.36 22.58 -5.55
C ALA A 356 0.04 22.85 -4.96
N TYR A 357 0.42 22.04 -3.97
CA TYR A 357 1.76 22.11 -3.43
C TYR A 357 2.76 21.55 -4.45
N GLU A 358 3.62 22.41 -4.99
CA GLU A 358 4.74 21.99 -5.80
C GLU A 358 5.81 21.44 -4.87
N SER A 359 5.99 20.11 -4.85
CA SER A 359 7.03 19.54 -3.99
C SER A 359 8.37 20.12 -4.39
N ASP A 360 9.10 20.67 -3.43
CA ASP A 360 10.47 21.10 -3.59
C ASP A 360 11.30 19.89 -4.08
N PHE A 361 11.48 19.78 -5.40
CA PHE A 361 12.13 18.63 -6.06
C PHE A 361 13.57 18.43 -5.57
N THR A 362 14.13 19.40 -4.85
CA THR A 362 15.41 19.36 -4.16
C THR A 362 15.53 18.18 -3.18
N ALA A 363 14.47 17.88 -2.40
CA ALA A 363 14.47 16.75 -1.45
C ALA A 363 14.36 15.37 -2.15
N ILE A 364 13.67 15.32 -3.30
CA ILE A 364 13.58 14.11 -4.13
C ILE A 364 14.86 13.90 -4.94
N ARG A 365 15.45 14.98 -5.47
CA ARG A 365 16.67 14.96 -6.27
C ARG A 365 17.87 14.45 -5.48
N SER A 366 18.04 14.86 -4.22
CA SER A 366 19.13 14.35 -3.38
C SER A 366 19.02 12.84 -3.14
N LYS A 367 17.81 12.31 -2.97
CA LYS A 367 17.55 10.88 -2.82
C LYS A 367 17.69 10.10 -4.13
N LEU A 368 17.23 10.68 -5.25
CA LEU A 368 17.37 10.08 -6.59
C LEU A 368 18.84 9.92 -7.00
N VAL A 369 19.71 10.86 -6.63
CA VAL A 369 21.16 10.73 -6.87
C VAL A 369 21.71 9.51 -6.11
N GLY A 370 21.34 9.33 -4.85
CA GLY A 370 21.74 8.16 -4.06
C GLY A 370 21.23 6.84 -4.65
N VAL A 371 19.97 6.79 -5.08
CA VAL A 371 19.38 5.62 -5.76
C VAL A 371 20.09 5.34 -7.08
N GLY A 372 20.39 6.37 -7.87
CA GLY A 372 21.12 6.23 -9.13
C GLY A 372 22.52 5.65 -8.94
N ILE A 373 23.25 6.12 -7.93
CA ILE A 373 24.57 5.56 -7.57
C ILE A 373 24.42 4.09 -7.13
N PHE A 374 23.43 3.78 -6.29
CA PHE A 374 23.19 2.41 -5.83
C PHE A 374 22.88 1.45 -7.00
N VAL A 375 22.03 1.86 -7.94
CA VAL A 375 21.73 1.09 -9.14
C VAL A 375 22.98 0.90 -10.01
N LEU A 376 23.80 1.93 -10.19
CA LEU A 376 25.07 1.83 -10.92
C LEU A 376 26.05 0.84 -10.25
N VAL A 377 26.12 0.83 -8.93
CA VAL A 377 26.95 -0.14 -8.18
C VAL A 377 26.43 -1.57 -8.37
N LEU A 378 25.10 -1.78 -8.33
CA LEU A 378 24.51 -3.10 -8.58
C LEU A 378 24.78 -3.59 -10.01
N ILE A 379 24.67 -2.69 -11.00
CA ILE A 379 25.00 -2.99 -12.39
C ILE A 379 26.50 -3.36 -12.51
N ALA A 380 27.39 -2.58 -11.91
CA ALA A 380 28.83 -2.85 -11.93
C ALA A 380 29.17 -4.19 -11.26
N LEU A 381 28.54 -4.52 -10.13
CA LEU A 381 28.70 -5.81 -9.45
C LEU A 381 28.17 -6.98 -10.30
N PHE A 382 27.02 -6.80 -10.96
CA PHE A 382 26.46 -7.81 -11.86
C PHE A 382 27.40 -8.10 -13.04
N PHE A 383 27.87 -7.06 -13.73
CA PHE A 383 28.81 -7.21 -14.84
C PHE A 383 30.18 -7.73 -14.38
N GLY A 384 30.67 -7.30 -13.22
CA GLY A 384 31.91 -7.81 -12.63
C GLY A 384 31.81 -9.31 -12.31
N ARG A 385 30.69 -9.75 -11.75
CA ARG A 385 30.42 -11.19 -11.51
C ARG A 385 30.37 -11.97 -12.83
N LYS A 386 29.68 -11.44 -13.85
CA LYS A 386 29.61 -12.08 -15.17
C LYS A 386 30.96 -12.16 -15.87
N TYR A 387 31.79 -11.13 -15.73
CA TYR A 387 33.15 -11.12 -16.24
C TYR A 387 34.03 -12.18 -15.56
N LEU A 388 33.95 -12.30 -14.22
CA LEU A 388 34.68 -13.32 -13.46
C LEU A 388 34.20 -14.74 -13.81
N GLU A 389 32.89 -14.94 -13.98
CA GLU A 389 32.30 -16.21 -14.42
C GLU A 389 32.77 -16.60 -15.83
N MET A 390 32.80 -15.65 -16.76
CA MET A 390 33.32 -15.84 -18.11
C MET A 390 34.81 -16.21 -18.09
N LYS A 391 35.64 -15.49 -17.32
CA LYS A 391 37.07 -15.80 -17.15
C LYS A 391 37.31 -17.18 -16.54
N ARG A 392 36.45 -17.61 -15.60
CA ARG A 392 36.52 -18.95 -15.01
C ARG A 392 36.17 -20.04 -16.02
N LEU A 393 35.15 -19.82 -16.84
CA LEU A 393 34.74 -20.75 -17.91
C LEU A 393 35.81 -20.87 -19.00
N GLU A 394 36.42 -19.75 -19.41
CA GLU A 394 37.58 -19.76 -20.33
C GLU A 394 38.73 -20.62 -19.77
N GLY A 395 39.05 -20.45 -18.48
CA GLY A 395 40.09 -21.25 -17.83
C GLY A 395 39.75 -22.75 -17.77
N GLN A 396 38.48 -23.09 -17.53
CA GLN A 396 38.01 -24.48 -17.53
C GLN A 396 38.04 -25.11 -18.92
N GLN A 397 37.71 -24.35 -19.98
CA GLN A 397 37.83 -24.84 -21.35
C GLN A 397 39.27 -25.19 -21.71
N VAL A 398 40.24 -24.36 -21.32
CA VAL A 398 41.66 -24.62 -21.58
C VAL A 398 42.15 -25.86 -20.83
N GLN A 399 41.73 -26.04 -19.57
CA GLN A 399 42.07 -27.24 -18.80
C GLN A 399 41.44 -28.51 -19.38
N LEU A 400 40.15 -28.46 -19.72
CA LEU A 400 39.44 -29.60 -20.27
C LEU A 400 39.97 -29.99 -21.66
N ALA A 401 40.34 -29.01 -22.49
CA ALA A 401 41.02 -29.25 -23.76
C ALA A 401 42.38 -29.94 -23.55
N ALA A 402 43.17 -29.47 -22.58
CA ALA A 402 44.46 -30.10 -22.25
C ALA A 402 44.28 -31.53 -21.70
N GLU A 403 43.27 -31.78 -20.86
CA GLU A 403 42.95 -33.13 -20.37
C GLU A 403 42.49 -34.05 -21.50
N LEU A 404 41.63 -33.56 -22.41
CA LEU A 404 41.23 -34.30 -23.61
C LEU A 404 42.42 -34.65 -24.49
N ASP A 405 43.36 -33.72 -24.69
CA ASP A 405 44.57 -33.96 -25.47
C ASP A 405 45.42 -35.06 -24.82
N THR A 406 45.67 -35.00 -23.51
CA THR A 406 46.40 -36.07 -22.80
C THR A 406 45.69 -37.42 -22.83
N PHE A 407 44.36 -37.44 -22.66
CA PHE A 407 43.58 -38.68 -22.72
C PHE A 407 43.53 -39.26 -24.13
N SER A 408 43.46 -38.41 -25.15
CA SER A 408 43.50 -38.83 -26.54
C SER A 408 44.84 -39.44 -26.93
N GLU A 409 45.94 -38.89 -26.42
CA GLU A 409 47.28 -39.43 -26.63
C GLU A 409 47.43 -40.81 -25.95
N GLU A 410 46.85 -40.99 -24.76
CA GLU A 410 46.88 -42.25 -24.01
C GLU A 410 46.05 -43.36 -24.65
N VAL A 411 44.87 -43.04 -25.21
CA VAL A 411 43.94 -44.03 -25.79
C VAL A 411 44.19 -44.29 -27.27
N PHE A 412 44.56 -43.26 -28.05
CA PHE A 412 44.66 -43.33 -29.52
C PHE A 412 46.08 -43.10 -30.05
N GLY A 413 47.07 -42.81 -29.20
CA GLY A 413 48.48 -42.68 -29.59
C GLY A 413 48.83 -41.46 -30.44
N THR A 414 47.89 -40.51 -30.60
CA THR A 414 48.09 -39.23 -31.33
C THR A 414 47.34 -38.11 -30.63
N THR A 415 47.89 -36.90 -30.64
CA THR A 415 47.24 -35.69 -30.12
C THR A 415 46.34 -35.06 -31.19
N PHE A 416 45.16 -34.59 -30.80
CA PHE A 416 44.23 -33.93 -31.72
C PHE A 416 44.61 -32.45 -31.89
N GLU A 417 45.59 -32.14 -32.76
CA GLU A 417 45.93 -30.74 -33.03
C GLU A 417 44.84 -30.01 -33.85
N GLY A 418 44.38 -28.88 -33.31
CA GLY A 418 43.97 -27.69 -34.09
C GLY A 418 42.52 -27.61 -34.57
N GLY A 419 41.67 -26.91 -33.81
CA GLY A 419 40.67 -25.96 -34.34
C GLY A 419 39.48 -26.46 -35.16
N GLU A 420 39.29 -27.77 -35.36
CA GLU A 420 38.13 -28.33 -36.07
C GLU A 420 37.14 -29.05 -35.12
N ASP A 421 35.86 -29.02 -35.50
CA ASP A 421 34.71 -29.48 -34.69
C ASP A 421 34.88 -30.96 -34.23
N PRO A 422 34.92 -31.24 -32.91
CA PRO A 422 35.09 -32.58 -32.36
C PRO A 422 34.11 -33.62 -32.90
N PHE A 423 32.90 -33.19 -33.29
CA PHE A 423 31.86 -34.08 -33.81
C PHE A 423 32.18 -34.62 -35.22
N GLN A 424 32.95 -33.91 -36.03
CA GLN A 424 33.33 -34.38 -37.37
C GLN A 424 34.36 -35.53 -37.34
N LYS A 425 35.24 -35.59 -36.33
CA LYS A 425 36.18 -36.72 -36.17
C LYS A 425 35.55 -37.93 -35.50
N PHE A 426 34.52 -37.74 -34.67
CA PHE A 426 33.69 -38.86 -34.19
C PHE A 426 33.00 -39.60 -35.35
N ALA A 427 32.57 -38.89 -36.40
CA ALA A 427 32.02 -39.51 -37.61
C ALA A 427 33.06 -40.35 -38.40
N MET A 428 34.35 -39.99 -38.35
CA MET A 428 35.41 -40.83 -38.92
C MET A 428 35.68 -42.08 -38.07
N ALA A 429 35.62 -41.96 -36.74
CA ALA A 429 35.68 -43.08 -35.82
C ALA A 429 34.42 -43.98 -35.91
N GLU A 430 33.27 -43.43 -36.30
CA GLU A 430 32.01 -44.14 -36.54
C GLU A 430 32.18 -45.26 -37.58
N SER A 431 33.00 -45.05 -38.61
CA SER A 431 33.28 -46.07 -39.63
C SER A 431 34.09 -47.27 -39.09
N ALA A 432 34.94 -47.05 -38.08
CA ALA A 432 35.71 -48.11 -37.42
C ALA A 432 34.93 -48.82 -36.31
N VAL A 433 33.92 -48.14 -35.74
CA VAL A 433 33.00 -48.69 -34.72
C VAL A 433 31.84 -49.47 -35.37
N LEU A 434 31.40 -49.10 -36.58
CA LEU A 434 30.30 -49.75 -37.30
C LEU A 434 30.70 -51.07 -37.98
N ASN A 435 31.99 -51.32 -38.24
CA ASN A 435 32.50 -52.60 -38.77
C ASN A 435 33.70 -53.10 -37.95
N PRO A 436 33.46 -53.77 -36.82
CA PRO A 436 34.54 -54.37 -36.05
C PRO A 436 35.12 -55.59 -36.80
N PRO A 437 36.44 -55.84 -36.73
CA PRO A 437 36.99 -57.12 -37.16
C PRO A 437 36.38 -58.26 -36.32
N GLU A 438 36.10 -59.40 -36.96
CA GLU A 438 35.35 -60.56 -36.42
C GLU A 438 35.94 -61.24 -35.15
N THR A 439 36.95 -60.66 -34.52
CA THR A 439 37.70 -61.26 -33.41
C THR A 439 37.51 -60.59 -32.05
N LEU A 440 36.60 -59.61 -31.90
CA LEU A 440 36.21 -59.10 -30.57
C LEU A 440 34.83 -59.62 -30.16
N GLY A 441 34.84 -60.48 -29.13
CA GLY A 441 33.68 -61.14 -28.58
C GLY A 441 32.55 -60.22 -28.13
N GLN A 442 31.34 -60.77 -28.21
CA GLN A 442 30.09 -60.25 -27.68
C GLN A 442 30.21 -59.83 -26.20
N SER A 443 30.55 -58.58 -25.88
CA SER A 443 30.35 -58.07 -24.50
C SER A 443 30.27 -56.56 -24.30
N LEU A 444 30.21 -55.72 -25.35
CA LEU A 444 30.32 -54.26 -25.18
C LEU A 444 29.07 -53.43 -25.47
N TYR A 445 27.90 -54.06 -25.69
CA TYR A 445 26.61 -53.34 -25.74
C TYR A 445 25.53 -54.11 -24.94
N PRO A 446 24.96 -53.54 -23.85
CA PRO A 446 23.82 -54.15 -23.19
C PRO A 446 22.58 -54.10 -24.11
N ALA A 447 21.84 -55.22 -24.18
CA ALA A 447 20.73 -55.44 -25.12
C ALA A 447 19.48 -54.53 -24.94
N MET A 448 19.51 -53.60 -24.00
CA MET A 448 18.50 -52.56 -23.80
C MET A 448 19.19 -51.27 -23.32
N SER A 449 18.64 -50.11 -23.70
CA SER A 449 19.06 -48.80 -23.21
C SER A 449 17.82 -48.01 -22.82
N ALA A 450 17.96 -47.03 -21.91
CA ALA A 450 16.86 -46.14 -21.52
C ALA A 450 16.23 -45.44 -22.75
N PHE A 451 17.05 -45.20 -23.78
CA PHE A 451 16.63 -44.62 -25.05
C PHE A 451 15.65 -45.52 -25.83
N LYS A 452 15.90 -46.84 -25.85
CA LYS A 452 15.00 -47.82 -26.49
C LYS A 452 13.65 -47.91 -25.79
N VAL A 453 13.65 -47.91 -24.46
CA VAL A 453 12.41 -47.94 -23.64
C VAL A 453 11.58 -46.68 -23.87
N PHE A 454 12.23 -45.52 -23.93
CA PHE A 454 11.57 -44.25 -24.28
C PHE A 454 10.97 -44.31 -25.68
N TYR A 455 11.72 -44.80 -26.66
CA TYR A 455 11.25 -44.95 -28.04
C TYR A 455 9.99 -45.83 -28.13
N ASP A 456 10.01 -47.02 -27.53
CA ASP A 456 8.86 -47.94 -27.51
C ASP A 456 7.62 -47.30 -26.85
N ALA A 457 7.78 -46.51 -25.79
CA ALA A 457 6.67 -45.81 -25.14
C ALA A 457 6.09 -44.69 -26.03
N THR A 458 6.95 -43.96 -26.75
CA THR A 458 6.52 -42.91 -27.69
C THR A 458 5.85 -43.46 -28.94
N GLU A 459 6.21 -44.67 -29.38
CA GLU A 459 5.54 -45.37 -30.49
C GLU A 459 4.09 -45.72 -30.14
N VAL A 460 3.86 -46.25 -28.94
CA VAL A 460 2.49 -46.54 -28.45
C VAL A 460 1.66 -45.25 -28.35
N LEU A 461 2.26 -44.14 -27.90
CA LEU A 461 1.59 -42.84 -27.83
C LEU A 461 1.19 -42.33 -29.22
N GLY A 462 2.08 -42.43 -30.20
CA GLY A 462 1.80 -42.05 -31.58
C GLY A 462 0.60 -42.82 -32.15
N ASN A 463 0.60 -44.14 -31.98
CA ASN A 463 -0.50 -45.00 -32.43
C ASN A 463 -1.82 -44.71 -31.69
N PHE A 464 -1.77 -44.35 -30.41
CA PHE A 464 -2.97 -44.04 -29.62
C PHE A 464 -3.65 -42.75 -30.09
N ASN A 465 -2.88 -41.71 -30.41
CA ASN A 465 -3.40 -40.40 -30.83
C ASN A 465 -3.96 -40.40 -32.28
N GLY A 466 -3.77 -41.47 -33.06
CA GLY A 466 -4.01 -41.53 -34.51
C GLY A 466 -5.22 -42.36 -34.99
N ASN A 467 -6.28 -42.55 -34.20
CA ASN A 467 -7.54 -43.18 -34.67
C ASN A 467 -8.79 -42.55 -34.02
N ALA A 468 -9.33 -41.48 -34.62
CA ALA A 468 -10.71 -41.01 -34.44
C ALA A 468 -11.33 -40.76 -35.83
N ALA A 469 -12.51 -41.33 -36.09
CA ALA A 469 -13.15 -41.46 -37.42
C ALA A 469 -13.55 -40.12 -38.09
N PRO A 470 -13.65 -40.05 -39.44
CA PRO A 470 -13.96 -38.83 -40.19
C PRO A 470 -15.48 -38.58 -40.28
N ALA A 471 -15.90 -37.32 -40.19
CA ALA A 471 -17.26 -36.90 -40.53
C ALA A 471 -17.23 -35.95 -41.75
N ASP A 472 -17.63 -36.54 -42.89
CA ASP A 472 -18.39 -36.04 -44.05
C ASP A 472 -18.19 -34.59 -44.58
N ASP A 473 -17.63 -34.50 -45.80
CA ASP A 473 -17.35 -33.31 -46.63
C ASP A 473 -18.54 -32.94 -47.53
N SER A 474 -19.66 -32.46 -46.97
CA SER A 474 -20.79 -32.01 -47.81
C SER A 474 -21.50 -30.73 -47.36
N ALA A 475 -20.73 -29.71 -46.99
CA ALA A 475 -21.20 -28.33 -47.05
C ALA A 475 -20.03 -27.39 -47.37
N ASP A 476 -20.11 -26.74 -48.53
CA ASP A 476 -19.27 -25.60 -48.93
C ASP A 476 -19.48 -24.40 -47.99
N PRO A 477 -18.50 -23.48 -47.95
CA PRO A 477 -18.25 -22.61 -46.81
C PRO A 477 -19.14 -21.35 -46.87
N VAL A 478 -19.52 -20.80 -45.70
CA VAL A 478 -20.25 -19.53 -45.57
C VAL A 478 -19.33 -18.49 -45.01
N GLU A 479 -19.00 -17.59 -45.91
CA GLU A 479 -18.23 -16.41 -45.66
C GLU A 479 -19.02 -15.64 -44.58
N LEU A 480 -18.49 -15.44 -43.35
CA LEU A 480 -18.89 -14.38 -42.39
C LEU A 480 -17.64 -13.65 -41.80
N ASP A 481 -17.26 -12.54 -42.44
CA ASP A 481 -16.55 -11.37 -41.93
C ASP A 481 -17.19 -10.94 -40.58
N PRO A 482 -16.37 -10.44 -39.63
CA PRO A 482 -16.81 -9.96 -38.32
C PRO A 482 -17.93 -8.89 -38.32
N ASP A 483 -18.43 -8.42 -39.47
CA ASP A 483 -19.87 -8.17 -39.76
C ASP A 483 -20.19 -8.09 -41.28
N ALA A 484 -19.53 -8.87 -42.13
CA ALA A 484 -20.01 -9.09 -43.50
C ALA A 484 -19.98 -10.58 -43.82
N GLU A 485 -20.52 -10.97 -44.96
CA GLU A 485 -20.32 -12.31 -45.47
C GLU A 485 -18.82 -12.44 -45.91
N GLY A 486 -17.96 -13.19 -45.20
CA GLY A 486 -16.52 -13.47 -45.50
C GLY A 486 -15.85 -14.79 -44.94
N ASP A 487 -15.44 -15.79 -45.74
CA ASP A 487 -14.86 -17.14 -45.57
C ASP A 487 -13.49 -16.91 -46.16
N ALA A 488 -12.49 -17.07 -45.33
CA ALA A 488 -11.35 -17.78 -45.85
C ALA A 488 -10.75 -18.50 -44.66
N ALA A 489 -11.03 -19.80 -44.63
CA ALA A 489 -10.16 -20.74 -43.98
C ALA A 489 -8.75 -20.53 -44.53
N ASP A 490 -7.84 -20.09 -43.65
CA ASP A 490 -6.41 -20.22 -43.86
C ASP A 490 -6.05 -21.71 -43.88
N ASP A 491 -5.22 -22.04 -44.85
CA ASP A 491 -4.87 -23.38 -45.30
C ASP A 491 -4.28 -24.24 -44.17
N GLY A 492 -4.96 -25.34 -43.89
CA GLY A 492 -4.36 -26.63 -44.20
C GLY A 492 -3.10 -27.01 -43.42
N LYS A 493 -3.14 -26.98 -42.08
CA LYS A 493 -2.51 -28.04 -41.29
C LYS A 493 -3.54 -28.62 -40.34
N LYS A 494 -4.06 -29.82 -40.66
CA LYS A 494 -4.77 -30.69 -39.72
C LYS A 494 -3.90 -30.83 -38.46
N VAL A 495 -4.19 -30.05 -37.43
CA VAL A 495 -3.61 -30.26 -36.12
C VAL A 495 -4.25 -31.53 -35.60
N GLU A 496 -3.52 -32.64 -35.70
CA GLU A 496 -3.85 -33.88 -34.99
C GLU A 496 -4.16 -33.51 -33.54
N ARG A 497 -5.42 -33.61 -33.13
CA ARG A 497 -5.80 -33.40 -31.73
C ARG A 497 -5.23 -34.57 -30.94
N LYS A 498 -3.97 -34.45 -30.51
CA LYS A 498 -3.35 -35.36 -29.54
C LYS A 498 -4.28 -35.46 -28.35
N GLN A 499 -4.65 -36.66 -27.97
CA GLN A 499 -5.52 -36.93 -26.82
C GLN A 499 -4.69 -37.08 -25.53
N VAL A 500 -3.42 -37.45 -25.69
CA VAL A 500 -2.42 -37.60 -24.61
C VAL A 500 -1.08 -37.01 -25.05
N GLU A 501 -0.38 -36.35 -24.12
CA GLU A 501 0.97 -35.80 -24.30
C GLU A 501 1.89 -36.20 -23.13
N LEU A 502 3.13 -36.59 -23.44
CA LEU A 502 4.15 -36.89 -22.43
C LEU A 502 4.93 -35.62 -22.07
N THR A 503 5.04 -35.34 -20.78
CA THR A 503 5.75 -34.16 -20.23
C THR A 503 7.06 -34.54 -19.54
N GLY A 504 7.25 -35.82 -19.20
CA GLY A 504 8.47 -36.30 -18.57
C GLY A 504 8.63 -37.81 -18.65
N PHE A 505 9.87 -38.26 -18.72
CA PHE A 505 10.24 -39.67 -18.67
C PHE A 505 11.56 -39.81 -17.91
N SER A 506 11.60 -40.73 -16.95
CA SER A 506 12.81 -41.03 -16.18
C SER A 506 12.94 -42.53 -15.98
N ALA A 507 14.10 -43.09 -16.31
CA ALA A 507 14.44 -44.47 -16.00
C ALA A 507 15.50 -44.50 -14.90
N ASP A 508 15.31 -45.32 -13.87
CA ASP A 508 16.24 -45.43 -12.74
C ASP A 508 17.34 -46.44 -13.10
N VAL A 509 18.56 -45.94 -13.33
CA VAL A 509 19.69 -46.76 -13.81
C VAL A 509 20.48 -47.26 -12.60
N LYS A 510 19.97 -48.30 -11.94
CA LYS A 510 20.72 -49.00 -10.89
C LYS A 510 21.53 -50.16 -11.49
N SER A 511 22.79 -49.85 -11.83
CA SER A 511 23.90 -50.77 -12.14
C SER A 511 24.02 -51.31 -13.58
N LEU A 512 25.28 -51.33 -14.05
CA LEU A 512 25.77 -51.66 -15.40
C LEU A 512 25.76 -53.15 -15.75
N THR A 513 24.97 -53.97 -15.07
CA THR A 513 24.89 -55.41 -15.33
C THR A 513 23.45 -55.93 -15.16
N GLN A 514 22.81 -56.18 -16.30
CA GLN A 514 21.69 -57.10 -16.55
C GLN A 514 20.29 -56.75 -15.95
N ASP A 515 19.32 -56.66 -16.88
CA ASP A 515 17.85 -56.53 -16.76
C ASP A 515 17.27 -55.23 -16.19
N PHE A 516 16.81 -54.34 -17.09
CA PHE A 516 16.05 -53.12 -16.77
C PHE A 516 14.71 -53.48 -16.14
N GLN A 517 14.43 -53.01 -14.92
CA GLN A 517 13.19 -53.41 -14.24
C GLN A 517 12.11 -52.33 -14.20
N THR A 518 12.43 -51.02 -14.11
CA THR A 518 11.37 -50.00 -14.01
C THR A 518 11.69 -48.64 -14.65
N ALA A 519 10.67 -47.97 -15.20
CA ALA A 519 10.73 -46.57 -15.63
C ALA A 519 9.49 -45.80 -15.15
N ASN A 520 9.59 -44.49 -15.00
CA ASN A 520 8.46 -43.61 -14.71
C ASN A 520 8.19 -42.70 -15.91
N MET A 521 6.92 -42.51 -16.24
CA MET A 521 6.48 -41.51 -17.21
C MET A 521 5.44 -40.59 -16.59
N THR A 522 5.44 -39.34 -17.02
CA THR A 522 4.47 -38.32 -16.63
C THR A 522 3.95 -37.63 -17.87
N GLY A 523 2.68 -37.24 -17.85
CA GLY A 523 2.05 -36.59 -18.98
C GLY A 523 0.73 -35.94 -18.62
N VAL A 524 0.09 -35.38 -19.64
CA VAL A 524 -1.25 -34.80 -19.56
C VAL A 524 -2.15 -35.47 -20.59
N GLY A 525 -3.39 -35.78 -20.20
CA GLY A 525 -4.41 -36.30 -21.10
C GLY A 525 -5.69 -35.47 -21.01
N PHE A 526 -6.49 -35.52 -22.07
CA PHE A 526 -7.72 -34.72 -22.19
C PHE A 526 -8.70 -34.99 -21.03
N ASP A 527 -8.94 -36.26 -20.70
CA ASP A 527 -9.76 -36.69 -19.57
C ASP A 527 -9.24 -38.01 -18.95
N VAL A 528 -9.85 -38.43 -17.84
CA VAL A 528 -9.45 -39.65 -17.12
C VAL A 528 -9.66 -40.92 -17.98
N PRO A 529 -10.80 -41.12 -18.68
CA PRO A 529 -10.98 -42.26 -19.58
C PRO A 529 -9.92 -42.38 -20.68
N THR A 530 -9.48 -41.25 -21.26
CA THR A 530 -8.43 -41.21 -22.28
C THR A 530 -7.10 -41.67 -21.71
N ILE A 531 -6.75 -41.22 -20.51
CA ILE A 531 -5.53 -41.63 -19.79
C ILE A 531 -5.56 -43.13 -19.47
N GLU A 532 -6.71 -43.66 -19.05
CA GLU A 532 -6.88 -45.09 -18.81
C GLU A 532 -6.77 -45.92 -20.10
N GLY A 533 -7.34 -45.42 -21.20
CA GLY A 533 -7.21 -46.03 -22.53
C GLY A 533 -5.74 -46.12 -22.98
N PHE A 534 -4.99 -45.04 -22.80
CA PHE A 534 -3.56 -45.00 -23.11
C PHE A 534 -2.75 -45.95 -22.21
N ARG A 535 -3.04 -45.98 -20.90
CA ARG A 535 -2.43 -46.92 -19.95
C ARG A 535 -2.62 -48.38 -20.37
N LYS A 536 -3.83 -48.73 -20.83
CA LYS A 536 -4.13 -50.07 -21.31
C LYS A 536 -3.32 -50.42 -22.56
N LYS A 537 -3.21 -49.49 -23.51
CA LYS A 537 -2.40 -49.67 -24.73
C LYS A 537 -0.92 -49.84 -24.44
N LEU A 538 -0.38 -49.12 -23.45
CA LEU A 538 0.98 -49.37 -22.96
C LEU A 538 1.12 -50.78 -22.39
N ALA A 539 0.17 -51.26 -21.59
CA ALA A 539 0.22 -52.61 -21.02
C ALA A 539 0.06 -53.74 -22.05
N GLU A 540 -0.48 -53.45 -23.24
CA GLU A 540 -0.57 -54.40 -24.36
C GLU A 540 0.76 -54.52 -25.13
N HIS A 541 1.69 -53.58 -24.96
CA HIS A 541 2.97 -53.59 -25.68
C HIS A 541 3.91 -54.67 -25.14
N ARG A 542 4.57 -55.39 -26.05
CA ARG A 542 5.45 -56.55 -25.75
C ARG A 542 6.54 -56.33 -24.70
N CYS A 543 6.91 -55.07 -24.45
CA CYS A 543 7.99 -54.69 -23.56
C CYS A 543 7.54 -54.25 -22.17
N PHE A 544 6.26 -53.90 -21.97
CA PHE A 544 5.75 -53.37 -20.70
C PHE A 544 4.88 -54.40 -20.00
N ARG A 545 5.46 -55.12 -19.04
CA ARG A 545 4.76 -56.20 -18.31
C ARG A 545 3.67 -55.66 -17.41
N LYS A 546 3.92 -54.50 -16.78
CA LYS A 546 3.00 -53.87 -15.85
C LYS A 546 3.07 -52.35 -16.00
N VAL A 547 1.91 -51.71 -16.00
CA VAL A 547 1.78 -50.25 -16.04
C VAL A 547 0.86 -49.85 -14.88
N GLU A 548 1.44 -49.24 -13.85
CA GLU A 548 0.71 -48.81 -12.65
C GLU A 548 0.58 -47.29 -12.62
N GLN A 549 -0.61 -46.79 -12.28
CA GLN A 549 -0.78 -45.38 -12.02
C GLN A 549 -0.26 -45.02 -10.63
N VAL A 550 0.57 -43.99 -10.57
CA VAL A 550 1.17 -43.48 -9.34
C VAL A 550 0.42 -42.21 -8.94
N GLY A 551 -0.43 -42.32 -7.92
CA GLY A 551 -1.23 -41.22 -7.40
C GLY A 551 -2.47 -40.87 -8.24
N ASP A 552 -3.24 -39.91 -7.73
CA ASP A 552 -4.49 -39.45 -8.37
C ASP A 552 -4.22 -38.50 -9.54
N THR A 553 -5.08 -38.55 -10.57
CA THR A 553 -5.03 -37.60 -11.68
C THR A 553 -5.47 -36.21 -11.23
N LYS A 554 -4.62 -35.20 -11.44
CA LYS A 554 -4.88 -33.82 -10.99
C LYS A 554 -5.20 -32.92 -12.19
N PRO A 555 -6.12 -31.94 -12.06
CA PRO A 555 -6.39 -31.00 -13.13
C PRO A 555 -5.24 -29.99 -13.30
N VAL A 556 -4.85 -29.73 -14.54
CA VAL A 556 -3.90 -28.66 -14.91
C VAL A 556 -4.60 -27.30 -14.72
N ARG A 557 -4.00 -26.43 -13.90
CA ARG A 557 -4.63 -25.17 -13.46
C ARG A 557 -4.26 -23.94 -14.30
N PHE A 558 -3.20 -24.02 -15.12
CA PHE A 558 -2.66 -22.87 -15.86
C PHE A 558 -2.08 -23.33 -17.22
N GLY A 559 -2.13 -22.46 -18.24
CA GLY A 559 -1.58 -22.71 -19.59
C GLY A 559 -2.59 -23.27 -20.61
N GLU A 560 -2.15 -23.51 -21.84
CA GLU A 560 -3.00 -23.91 -22.99
C GLU A 560 -3.72 -25.26 -22.80
N ARG A 561 -3.30 -26.08 -21.83
CA ARG A 561 -3.92 -27.37 -21.46
C ARG A 561 -4.78 -27.27 -20.20
N GLN A 562 -5.24 -26.06 -19.82
CA GLN A 562 -6.10 -25.87 -18.66
C GLN A 562 -7.34 -26.78 -18.73
N GLY A 563 -7.59 -27.53 -17.66
CA GLY A 563 -8.68 -28.51 -17.59
C GLY A 563 -8.30 -29.96 -17.94
N TRP A 564 -7.16 -30.18 -18.61
CA TRP A 564 -6.61 -31.52 -18.83
C TRP A 564 -6.17 -32.15 -17.50
N LYS A 565 -5.98 -33.47 -17.50
CA LYS A 565 -5.60 -34.25 -16.33
C LYS A 565 -4.15 -34.69 -16.42
N GLU A 566 -3.36 -34.35 -15.41
CA GLU A 566 -1.99 -34.84 -15.25
C GLU A 566 -2.01 -36.28 -14.74
N PHE A 567 -1.14 -37.12 -15.29
CA PHE A 567 -0.95 -38.51 -14.87
C PHE A 567 0.53 -38.83 -14.64
N SER A 568 0.77 -39.86 -13.85
CA SER A 568 2.08 -40.45 -13.64
C SER A 568 1.95 -41.97 -13.65
N PHE A 569 2.72 -42.66 -14.50
CA PHE A 569 2.76 -44.12 -14.55
C PHE A 569 4.14 -44.65 -14.20
N LYS A 570 4.15 -45.80 -13.50
CA LYS A 570 5.32 -46.64 -13.29
C LYS A 570 5.23 -47.87 -14.19
N LEU A 571 6.24 -48.04 -15.03
CA LEU A 571 6.40 -49.14 -15.97
C LEU A 571 7.32 -50.21 -15.39
N GLU A 572 6.95 -51.48 -15.53
CA GLU A 572 7.82 -52.64 -15.31
C GLU A 572 8.21 -53.26 -16.66
N ILE A 573 9.50 -53.39 -16.95
CA ILE A 573 10.02 -53.67 -18.30
C ILE A 573 10.56 -55.11 -18.38
N LYS A 574 10.18 -55.86 -19.43
CA LYS A 574 10.77 -57.18 -19.72
C LYS A 574 10.63 -57.54 -21.21
N CYS A 575 11.57 -57.11 -22.06
CA CYS A 575 11.60 -57.51 -23.48
C CYS A 575 12.47 -58.77 -23.67
N GLY A 576 11.87 -59.92 -24.00
CA GLY A 576 12.60 -61.14 -24.40
C GLY A 576 12.78 -61.25 -25.93
N LYS A 577 13.79 -62.01 -26.40
CA LYS A 577 13.94 -62.36 -27.83
C LYS A 577 12.73 -63.21 -28.30
N PRO A 578 12.26 -63.07 -29.55
CA PRO A 578 11.21 -63.95 -30.08
C PRO A 578 11.70 -65.40 -30.12
N GLU A 579 10.90 -66.33 -29.59
CA GLU A 579 11.14 -67.78 -29.65
C GLU A 579 10.94 -68.26 -31.11
N GLU A 580 11.97 -68.86 -31.70
CA GLU A 580 11.87 -69.59 -32.97
C GLU A 580 11.10 -70.90 -32.76
N GLU A 581 10.10 -71.15 -33.63
CA GLU A 581 9.40 -72.42 -33.74
C GLU A 581 10.37 -73.57 -34.05
N THR A 582 10.69 -74.40 -33.06
CA THR A 582 11.44 -75.64 -33.28
C THR A 582 10.51 -76.74 -33.76
N ALA A 583 10.60 -77.05 -35.06
CA ALA A 583 10.07 -78.27 -35.66
C ALA A 583 10.80 -79.52 -35.11
N THR A 584 10.01 -80.54 -34.78
CA THR A 584 10.37 -81.85 -34.23
C THR A 584 11.12 -82.77 -35.20
N ALA A 585 12.08 -83.54 -34.69
CA ALA A 585 12.54 -84.84 -35.22
C ALA A 585 13.24 -85.68 -34.10
N PRO A 586 13.27 -87.02 -34.19
CA PRO A 586 12.87 -87.91 -33.08
C PRO A 586 14.00 -88.57 -32.25
N GLU A 587 13.58 -89.19 -31.14
CA GLU A 587 14.35 -89.91 -30.11
C GLU A 587 15.27 -91.05 -30.61
N PRO A 588 16.30 -91.37 -29.81
CA PRO A 588 16.72 -92.75 -29.61
C PRO A 588 16.77 -93.15 -28.12
N VAL A 589 15.96 -94.18 -27.82
CA VAL A 589 16.16 -95.32 -26.91
C VAL A 589 17.39 -95.28 -25.99
N THR A 590 17.15 -95.23 -24.68
CA THR A 590 18.11 -95.62 -23.65
C THR A 590 17.80 -97.01 -23.12
N ASP A 591 18.74 -97.95 -23.32
CA ASP A 591 18.78 -99.22 -22.59
C ASP A 591 19.43 -99.03 -21.22
N GLY A 592 18.84 -99.68 -20.22
CA GLY A 592 19.22 -99.54 -18.82
C GLY A 592 20.35 -100.46 -18.36
N SER A 593 21.02 -100.03 -17.29
CA SER A 593 21.68 -100.80 -16.23
C SER A 593 22.67 -99.85 -15.56
N GLY A 594 22.84 -99.78 -14.25
CA GLY A 594 22.31 -100.54 -13.13
C GLY A 594 23.21 -100.26 -11.93
N ALA A 595 22.66 -100.47 -10.73
CA ALA A 595 23.36 -100.74 -9.46
C ALA A 595 24.20 -99.59 -8.86
N SER A 596 24.26 -99.38 -7.54
CA SER A 596 23.56 -99.90 -6.36
C SER A 596 24.19 -99.17 -5.16
N ASP A 597 23.38 -98.90 -4.13
CA ASP A 597 23.64 -98.95 -2.67
C ASP A 597 25.06 -98.68 -2.13
N GLY A 598 25.27 -97.96 -1.03
CA GLY A 598 24.39 -97.55 0.06
C GLY A 598 25.21 -97.48 1.36
N GLY A 599 24.76 -96.67 2.33
CA GLY A 599 25.06 -96.82 3.76
C GLY A 599 26.40 -96.29 4.29
N ASN A 600 26.36 -95.15 4.98
CA ASN A 600 26.44 -95.09 6.45
C ASN A 600 25.88 -93.76 6.97
#